data_AF-A0AAQ3MQI8-F1
#
_entry.id   AF-A0AAQ3MQI8-F1
#
_cell.length_a   1.000
_cell.length_b   1.000
_cell.length_c   1.000
_cell.angle_alpha   90.00
_cell.angle_beta   90.00
_cell.angle_gamma   90.00
#
_symmetry.space_group_name_H-M   'P 1'
#
loop_
_entity.id
_entity.type
_entity.pdbx_description
1 polymer ?
#
loop_
_entity_poly.entity_id
_entity_poly.type
_entity_poly.pdbx_seq_one_letter_code
_entity_poly.pdbx_strand_id
1 'polypeptide(L)'
;METCNTIGITSTVAAMIGLSILLLTGVLNWNDCLDEKSAWDTLAWFAILVGMASQLANLGIVNWMSDCVANNLRSFSMSWPAGLAVLQAAYFFIHYLFASQTGHVGALYSAFLAMHRAAGVPGILATLALGYNTNLFGAITHYSSGQAAVYYGAGYVDLPVIFKMGFIMAVINGIIWGGVGSLWWKFLGLY
;
A
#
# COMPACT_ATOMS: atom_id res chain seq x y z
N MET A 1 6.80 3.75 8.09
CA MET A 1 6.17 2.77 9.00
C MET A 1 7.29 1.85 9.46
N GLU A 2 8.06 2.30 10.45
CA GLU A 2 9.11 1.52 11.14
C GLU A 2 8.63 1.29 12.56
N THR A 3 7.95 0.18 12.83
CA THR A 3 7.54 -0.16 14.20
C THR A 3 7.94 -1.58 14.53
N CYS A 4 9.25 -1.81 14.51
CA CYS A 4 9.90 -2.82 15.36
C CYS A 4 11.37 -2.47 15.65
N ASN A 5 11.67 -1.20 15.98
CA ASN A 5 13.04 -0.70 16.20
C ASN A 5 13.44 -0.59 17.70
N THR A 6 12.91 -1.44 18.60
CA THR A 6 13.32 -1.41 20.02
C THR A 6 14.80 -1.76 20.23
N ILE A 7 15.39 -2.48 19.27
CA ILE A 7 16.80 -2.94 19.30
C ILE A 7 17.64 -2.44 18.09
N GLY A 8 17.08 -1.57 17.24
CA GLY A 8 17.79 -1.01 16.08
C GLY A 8 18.13 -2.00 14.96
N ILE A 9 17.44 -3.15 14.89
CA ILE A 9 17.65 -4.18 13.86
C ILE A 9 16.47 -4.15 12.88
N THR A 10 16.77 -4.02 11.59
CA THR A 10 15.74 -4.05 10.54
C THR A 10 15.13 -5.44 10.41
N SER A 11 13.88 -5.52 9.97
CA SER A 11 13.17 -6.81 9.78
C SER A 11 13.90 -7.76 8.84
N THR A 12 14.53 -7.23 7.79
CA THR A 12 15.34 -8.01 6.85
C THR A 12 16.57 -8.61 7.55
N VAL A 13 17.27 -7.82 8.36
CA VAL A 13 18.44 -8.32 9.13
C VAL A 13 18.02 -9.37 10.14
N ALA A 14 16.91 -9.15 10.86
CA ALA A 14 16.38 -10.13 11.80
C ALA A 14 16.03 -11.47 11.11
N ALA A 15 15.41 -11.43 9.92
CA ALA A 15 15.12 -12.63 9.13
C ALA A 15 16.41 -13.36 8.70
N MET A 16 17.43 -12.62 8.25
CA MET A 16 18.72 -13.21 7.86
C MET A 16 19.48 -13.84 9.04
N ILE A 17 19.40 -13.23 10.23
CA ILE A 17 19.94 -13.82 11.46
C ILE A 17 19.20 -15.13 11.78
N GLY A 18 17.87 -15.15 11.71
CA GLY A 18 17.07 -16.36 11.90
C GLY A 18 17.47 -17.49 10.95
N LEU A 19 17.58 -17.19 9.65
CA LEU A 19 18.06 -18.15 8.65
C LEU A 19 19.47 -18.66 8.96
N SER A 20 20.37 -17.76 9.38
CA SER A 20 21.75 -18.13 9.75
C SER A 20 21.78 -19.08 10.95
N ILE A 21 20.94 -18.86 11.96
CA ILE A 21 20.81 -19.76 13.12
C ILE A 21 20.27 -21.13 12.69
N LEU A 22 19.27 -21.18 11.81
CA LEU A 22 18.71 -22.44 11.31
C LEU A 22 19.75 -23.28 10.54
N LEU A 23 20.62 -22.62 9.76
CA LEU A 23 21.72 -23.28 9.06
C LEU A 23 22.84 -23.74 10.02
N LEU A 24 23.22 -22.90 10.99
CA LEU A 24 24.27 -23.24 11.97
C LEU A 24 23.87 -24.38 12.90
N THR A 25 22.58 -24.46 13.25
CA THR A 25 22.04 -25.54 14.10
C THR A 25 21.80 -26.84 13.32
N GLY A 26 21.89 -26.81 11.98
CA GLY A 26 21.63 -27.95 11.11
C GLY A 26 20.14 -28.33 11.02
N VAL A 27 19.23 -27.48 11.48
CA VAL A 27 17.78 -27.66 11.32
C VAL A 27 17.38 -27.55 9.85
N LEU A 28 18.04 -26.65 9.12
CA LEU A 28 17.99 -26.56 7.65
C LEU A 28 19.38 -26.76 7.08
N ASN A 29 19.44 -27.41 5.92
CA ASN A 29 20.62 -27.44 5.08
C ASN A 29 20.47 -26.47 3.89
N TRP A 30 21.56 -26.19 3.19
CA TRP A 30 21.54 -25.24 2.06
C TRP A 30 20.65 -25.71 0.90
N ASN A 31 20.53 -27.02 0.68
CA ASN A 31 19.65 -27.55 -0.36
C ASN A 31 18.18 -27.31 -0.02
N ASP A 32 17.78 -27.41 1.25
CA ASP A 32 16.42 -27.07 1.68
C ASP A 32 16.06 -25.64 1.27
N CYS A 33 16.99 -24.68 1.45
CA CYS A 33 16.81 -23.29 1.03
C CYS A 33 16.72 -23.13 -0.50
N LEU A 34 17.50 -23.90 -1.26
CA LEU A 34 17.45 -23.88 -2.73
C LEU A 34 16.17 -24.52 -3.27
N ASP A 35 15.62 -25.51 -2.56
CA ASP A 35 14.42 -26.25 -2.95
C ASP A 35 13.11 -25.59 -2.51
N GLU A 36 13.18 -24.58 -1.65
CA GLU A 36 12.04 -23.73 -1.28
C GLU A 36 11.59 -22.79 -2.43
N LYS A 37 11.01 -23.37 -3.49
CA LYS A 37 10.68 -22.66 -4.73
C LYS A 37 9.68 -21.51 -4.54
N SER A 38 8.78 -21.60 -3.56
CA SER A 38 7.79 -20.54 -3.28
C SER A 38 8.46 -19.23 -2.87
N ALA A 39 9.51 -19.30 -2.05
CA ALA A 39 10.29 -18.13 -1.65
C ALA A 39 10.98 -17.46 -2.84
N TRP A 40 11.60 -18.26 -3.72
CA TRP A 40 12.26 -17.77 -4.93
C TRP A 40 11.30 -17.16 -5.94
N ASP A 41 10.15 -17.80 -6.16
CA ASP A 41 9.10 -17.29 -7.05
C ASP A 41 8.60 -15.93 -6.55
N THR A 42 8.22 -15.86 -5.27
CA THR A 42 7.78 -14.62 -4.62
C THR A 42 8.83 -13.52 -4.72
N LEU A 43 10.10 -13.84 -4.44
CA LEU A 43 11.20 -12.88 -4.56
C LEU A 43 11.33 -12.34 -5.99
N ALA A 44 11.28 -13.21 -7.00
CA ALA A 44 11.52 -12.85 -8.39
C ALA A 44 10.44 -11.92 -8.95
N TRP A 45 9.16 -12.31 -8.87
CA TRP A 45 8.10 -11.49 -9.45
C TRP A 45 7.86 -10.21 -8.64
N PHE A 46 8.00 -10.25 -7.31
CA PHE A 46 7.86 -9.06 -6.47
C PHE A 46 8.97 -8.04 -6.73
N ALA A 47 10.22 -8.48 -6.89
CA ALA A 47 11.34 -7.60 -7.22
C ALA A 47 11.14 -6.88 -8.57
N ILE A 48 10.64 -7.59 -9.59
CA ILE A 48 10.36 -7.00 -10.91
C ILE A 48 9.28 -5.92 -10.79
N LEU A 49 8.15 -6.23 -10.15
CA LEU A 49 7.04 -5.26 -10.04
C LEU A 49 7.42 -4.03 -9.20
N VAL A 50 8.16 -4.22 -8.10
CA VAL A 50 8.66 -3.09 -7.28
C VAL A 50 9.66 -2.25 -8.08
N GLY A 51 10.56 -2.90 -8.84
CA GLY A 51 11.51 -2.21 -9.72
C GLY A 51 10.81 -1.35 -10.77
N MET A 52 9.80 -1.90 -11.46
CA MET A 52 9.01 -1.15 -12.44
C MET A 52 8.28 0.03 -11.79
N ALA A 53 7.58 -0.19 -10.69
CA ALA A 53 6.86 0.87 -9.97
C ALA A 53 7.80 2.01 -9.54
N SER A 54 8.99 1.68 -9.04
CA SER A 54 10.01 2.68 -8.70
C SER A 54 10.44 3.50 -9.90
N GLN A 55 10.57 2.89 -11.09
CA GLN A 55 10.96 3.64 -12.29
C GLN A 55 9.84 4.55 -12.80
N LEU A 56 8.57 4.14 -12.74
CA LEU A 56 7.46 5.05 -13.05
C LEU A 56 7.47 6.30 -12.15
N ALA A 57 7.81 6.14 -10.87
CA ALA A 57 7.96 7.25 -9.94
C ALA A 57 9.17 8.14 -10.31
N ASN A 58 10.35 7.53 -10.51
CA ASN A 58 11.58 8.25 -10.85
C ASN A 58 11.50 9.03 -12.17
N LEU A 59 10.79 8.48 -13.16
CA LEU A 59 10.58 9.14 -14.46
C LEU A 59 9.57 10.30 -14.40
N GLY A 60 8.96 10.57 -13.24
CA GLY A 60 8.04 11.70 -13.06
C GLY A 60 6.64 11.49 -13.61
N ILE A 61 6.32 10.29 -14.11
CA ILE A 61 4.97 9.94 -14.62
C ILE A 61 3.92 10.15 -13.53
N VAL A 62 4.27 9.82 -12.30
CA VAL A 62 3.42 9.98 -11.12
C VAL A 62 3.10 11.45 -10.83
N ASN A 63 4.10 12.34 -10.90
CA ASN A 63 3.90 13.77 -10.69
C ASN A 63 3.06 14.38 -11.82
N TRP A 64 3.36 14.03 -13.07
CA TRP A 64 2.58 14.47 -14.23
C TRP A 64 1.10 14.07 -14.14
N MET A 65 0.82 12.82 -13.75
CA MET A 65 -0.55 12.34 -13.58
C MET A 65 -1.27 13.07 -12.45
N SER A 66 -0.56 13.34 -11.34
CA SER A 66 -1.10 14.09 -10.20
C SER A 66 -1.45 15.53 -10.60
N ASP A 67 -0.59 16.21 -11.37
CA ASP A 67 -0.87 17.56 -11.86
C ASP A 67 -2.09 17.61 -12.79
N CYS A 68 -2.24 16.61 -13.66
CA CYS A 68 -3.42 16.47 -14.51
C CYS A 68 -4.71 16.34 -13.67
N VAL A 69 -4.71 15.48 -12.66
CA VAL A 69 -5.86 15.29 -11.76
C VAL A 69 -6.15 16.56 -10.93
N ALA A 70 -5.11 17.21 -10.40
CA ALA A 70 -5.25 18.44 -9.64
C ALA A 70 -5.90 19.58 -10.46
N ASN A 71 -5.48 19.73 -11.72
CA ASN A 71 -6.03 20.75 -12.62
C ASN A 71 -7.49 20.46 -12.99
N ASN A 72 -7.85 19.19 -13.17
CA ASN A 72 -9.25 18.80 -13.41
C ASN A 72 -10.11 19.03 -12.16
N LEU A 73 -9.63 18.70 -10.96
CA LEU A 73 -10.43 18.90 -9.73
C LEU A 73 -10.74 20.38 -9.44
N ARG A 74 -9.83 21.29 -9.80
CA ARG A 74 -10.05 22.74 -9.66
C ARG A 74 -11.19 23.25 -10.56
N SER A 75 -11.47 22.62 -11.70
CA SER A 75 -12.54 23.06 -12.59
C SER A 75 -13.94 22.66 -12.12
N PHE A 76 -14.06 21.63 -11.26
CA PHE A 76 -15.35 21.12 -10.80
C PHE A 76 -15.97 21.88 -9.62
N SER A 77 -15.30 22.88 -9.04
CA SER A 77 -15.80 23.67 -7.89
C SER A 77 -16.37 22.81 -6.74
N MET A 78 -15.77 21.64 -6.50
CA MET A 78 -16.26 20.69 -5.49
C MET A 78 -16.02 21.21 -4.08
N SER A 79 -16.93 20.87 -3.17
CA SER A 79 -16.71 21.04 -1.73
C SER A 79 -15.54 20.18 -1.27
N TRP A 80 -14.81 20.64 -0.24
CA TRP A 80 -13.65 19.89 0.26
C TRP A 80 -13.97 18.45 0.70
N PRO A 81 -15.15 18.10 1.28
CA PRO A 81 -15.46 16.70 1.61
C PRO A 81 -15.63 15.84 0.36
N ALA A 82 -16.23 16.39 -0.69
CA ALA A 82 -16.38 15.69 -1.96
C ALA A 82 -14.99 15.51 -2.63
N GLY A 83 -14.14 16.53 -2.58
CA GLY A 83 -12.76 16.46 -3.05
C GLY A 83 -11.94 15.40 -2.31
N LEU A 84 -12.05 15.34 -0.98
CA LEU A 84 -11.47 14.28 -0.15
C LEU A 84 -11.94 12.90 -0.61
N ALA A 85 -13.24 12.69 -0.78
CA ALA A 85 -13.79 11.39 -1.18
C ALA A 85 -13.24 10.93 -2.54
N VAL A 86 -13.23 11.81 -3.55
CA VAL A 86 -12.74 11.47 -4.90
C VAL A 86 -11.23 11.20 -4.88
N LEU A 87 -10.44 12.04 -4.21
CA LEU A 87 -9.00 11.85 -4.12
C LEU A 87 -8.63 10.58 -3.33
N GLN A 88 -9.35 10.26 -2.25
CA GLN A 88 -9.12 9.03 -1.49
C GLN A 88 -9.49 7.78 -2.31
N ALA A 89 -10.60 7.82 -3.06
CA ALA A 89 -10.96 6.72 -3.96
C ALA A 89 -9.90 6.54 -5.06
N ALA A 90 -9.46 7.63 -5.69
CA ALA A 90 -8.40 7.57 -6.69
C ALA A 90 -7.08 7.01 -6.13
N TYR A 91 -6.66 7.46 -4.94
CA TYR A 91 -5.49 6.93 -4.23
C TYR A 91 -5.64 5.44 -3.91
N PHE A 92 -6.85 5.01 -3.50
CA PHE A 92 -7.12 3.61 -3.21
C PHE A 92 -6.99 2.73 -4.46
N PHE A 93 -7.66 3.10 -5.55
CA PHE A 93 -7.75 2.26 -6.75
C PHE A 93 -6.50 2.31 -7.64
N ILE A 94 -5.72 3.40 -7.64
CA ILE A 94 -4.45 3.43 -8.37
C ILE A 94 -3.46 2.39 -7.82
N HIS A 95 -3.67 1.91 -6.59
CA HIS A 95 -2.87 0.84 -6.00
C HIS A 95 -2.95 -0.49 -6.77
N TYR A 96 -3.98 -0.73 -7.61
CA TYR A 96 -3.96 -1.87 -8.54
C TYR A 96 -2.76 -1.84 -9.49
N LEU A 97 -2.15 -0.68 -9.71
CA LEU A 97 -0.95 -0.49 -10.54
C LEU A 97 0.37 -0.60 -9.76
N PHE A 98 0.32 -0.85 -8.44
CA PHE A 98 1.49 -0.92 -7.56
C PHE A 98 1.58 -2.27 -6.87
N ALA A 99 2.78 -2.83 -6.81
CA ALA A 99 3.08 -4.06 -6.07
C ALA A 99 3.62 -3.82 -4.66
N SER A 100 3.56 -2.59 -4.15
CA SER A 100 4.08 -2.28 -2.83
C SER A 100 3.37 -1.08 -2.25
N GLN A 101 2.84 -1.23 -1.04
CA GLN A 101 2.34 -0.11 -0.23
C GLN A 101 3.43 0.95 -0.05
N THR A 102 4.66 0.52 0.25
CA THR A 102 5.81 1.42 0.44
C THR A 102 6.17 2.15 -0.86
N GLY A 103 6.18 1.44 -1.98
CA GLY A 103 6.42 2.03 -3.30
C GLY A 103 5.33 3.04 -3.69
N HIS A 104 4.06 2.70 -3.44
CA HIS A 104 2.94 3.60 -3.65
C HIS A 104 3.08 4.87 -2.80
N VAL A 105 3.37 4.76 -1.50
CA VAL A 105 3.56 5.92 -0.61
C VAL A 105 4.72 6.79 -1.10
N GLY A 106 5.87 6.19 -1.41
CA GLY A 106 7.03 6.92 -1.90
C GLY A 106 6.76 7.70 -3.18
N ALA A 107 5.91 7.16 -4.06
CA ALA A 107 5.55 7.78 -5.33
C ALA A 107 4.46 8.84 -5.20
N LEU A 108 3.35 8.52 -4.53
CA LEU A 108 2.08 9.23 -4.68
C LEU A 108 1.67 10.04 -3.45
N TYR A 109 2.19 9.73 -2.26
CA TYR A 109 1.66 10.30 -1.01
C TYR A 109 1.78 11.83 -0.97
N SER A 110 2.97 12.37 -1.29
CA SER A 110 3.22 13.81 -1.27
C SER A 110 2.36 14.56 -2.30
N ALA A 111 2.24 14.01 -3.50
CA ALA A 111 1.43 14.57 -4.57
C ALA A 111 -0.06 14.59 -4.21
N PHE A 112 -0.60 13.47 -3.72
CA PHE A 112 -1.99 13.41 -3.26
C PHE A 112 -2.24 14.31 -2.05
N LEU A 113 -1.30 14.43 -1.12
CA LEU A 113 -1.42 15.38 -0.01
C LEU A 113 -1.50 16.82 -0.53
N ALA A 114 -0.67 17.20 -1.51
CA ALA A 114 -0.75 18.51 -2.15
C ALA A 114 -2.10 18.75 -2.84
N MET A 115 -2.64 17.73 -3.52
CA MET A 115 -3.98 17.79 -4.13
C MET A 115 -5.10 18.00 -3.09
N HIS A 116 -5.06 17.27 -1.97
CA HIS A 116 -6.02 17.44 -0.88
C HIS A 116 -5.97 18.86 -0.31
N ARG A 117 -4.76 19.41 -0.12
CA ARG A 117 -4.56 20.78 0.35
C ARG A 117 -5.10 21.81 -0.64
N ALA A 118 -4.89 21.60 -1.93
CA ALA A 118 -5.45 22.46 -2.98
C ALA A 118 -6.98 22.39 -3.05
N ALA A 119 -7.59 21.26 -2.69
CA ALA A 119 -9.04 21.07 -2.57
C ALA A 119 -9.63 21.61 -1.26
N GLY A 120 -8.83 22.27 -0.40
CA GLY A 120 -9.29 22.86 0.86
C GLY A 120 -9.46 21.87 2.02
N VAL A 121 -8.94 20.64 1.90
CA VAL A 121 -9.05 19.63 2.96
C VAL A 121 -8.13 19.99 4.15
N PRO A 122 -8.61 19.88 5.40
CA PRO A 122 -7.76 20.05 6.58
C PRO A 122 -6.51 19.18 6.55
N GLY A 123 -5.35 19.73 6.90
CA GLY A 123 -4.05 19.09 6.63
C GLY A 123 -3.82 17.80 7.43
N ILE A 124 -4.20 17.81 8.71
CA ILE A 124 -4.12 16.63 9.59
C ILE A 124 -5.04 15.53 9.07
N LEU A 125 -6.28 15.89 8.70
CA LEU A 125 -7.25 14.97 8.13
C LEU A 125 -6.71 14.32 6.84
N ALA A 126 -6.19 15.11 5.90
CA ALA A 126 -5.64 14.61 4.64
C ALA A 126 -4.45 13.65 4.86
N THR A 127 -3.54 14.03 5.76
CA THR A 127 -2.37 13.21 6.14
C THR A 127 -2.81 11.87 6.72
N LEU A 128 -3.68 11.90 7.73
CA LEU A 128 -4.16 10.68 8.36
C LEU A 128 -4.95 9.80 7.39
N ALA A 129 -5.84 10.39 6.60
CA ALA A 129 -6.65 9.67 5.64
C ALA A 129 -5.81 8.92 4.60
N LEU A 130 -4.77 9.57 4.04
CA LEU A 130 -3.82 8.89 3.13
C LEU A 130 -3.04 7.77 3.84
N GLY A 131 -2.61 8.02 5.08
CA GLY A 131 -1.90 7.01 5.89
C GLY A 131 -2.77 5.77 6.15
N TYR A 132 -4.02 5.95 6.52
CA TYR A 132 -4.94 4.83 6.73
C TYR A 132 -5.29 4.13 5.42
N ASN A 133 -5.63 4.88 4.37
CA ASN A 133 -5.94 4.32 3.05
C ASN A 133 -4.83 3.40 2.54
N THR A 134 -3.57 3.78 2.79
CA THR A 134 -2.40 2.94 2.47
C THR A 134 -2.46 1.55 3.08
N ASN A 135 -2.95 1.43 4.31
CA ASN A 135 -3.06 0.12 4.95
C ASN A 135 -4.24 -0.68 4.38
N LEU A 136 -5.34 0.00 4.03
CA LEU A 136 -6.57 -0.63 3.57
C LEU A 136 -6.44 -1.25 2.18
N PHE A 137 -5.71 -0.59 1.27
CA PHE A 137 -5.49 -1.13 -0.07
C PHE A 137 -4.53 -2.34 -0.09
N GLY A 138 -3.91 -2.69 1.04
CA GLY A 138 -3.00 -3.83 1.16
C GLY A 138 -3.65 -5.21 1.06
N ALA A 139 -4.97 -5.26 0.91
CA ALA A 139 -5.77 -6.49 0.81
C ALA A 139 -6.46 -6.67 -0.56
N ILE A 140 -6.19 -5.81 -1.55
CA ILE A 140 -7.00 -5.76 -2.80
C ILE A 140 -6.47 -6.66 -3.92
N THR A 141 -5.16 -6.97 -3.91
CA THR A 141 -4.50 -7.88 -4.85
C THR A 141 -3.47 -8.73 -4.12
N HIS A 142 -3.09 -9.85 -4.74
CA HIS A 142 -2.02 -10.73 -4.27
C HIS A 142 -0.64 -10.05 -4.21
N TYR A 143 -0.44 -8.94 -4.93
CA TYR A 143 0.80 -8.19 -4.94
C TYR A 143 0.75 -6.86 -4.21
N SER A 144 -0.41 -6.46 -3.65
CA SER A 144 -0.58 -5.13 -3.01
C SER A 144 0.40 -4.89 -1.85
N SER A 145 0.88 -5.96 -1.23
CA SER A 145 1.81 -5.90 -0.10
C SER A 145 2.69 -7.14 -0.04
N GLY A 146 3.80 -7.04 0.72
CA GLY A 146 4.65 -8.20 0.95
C GLY A 146 3.92 -9.33 1.66
N GLN A 147 3.01 -8.99 2.58
CA GLN A 147 2.16 -9.96 3.27
C GLN A 147 1.21 -10.67 2.29
N ALA A 148 0.54 -9.92 1.41
CA ALA A 148 -0.34 -10.48 0.40
C ALA A 148 0.41 -11.42 -0.57
N ALA A 149 1.64 -11.06 -0.94
CA ALA A 149 2.48 -11.86 -1.81
C ALA A 149 2.82 -13.21 -1.16
N VAL A 150 3.20 -13.20 0.12
CA VAL A 150 3.49 -14.41 0.89
C VAL A 150 2.25 -15.29 1.05
N TYR A 151 1.09 -14.71 1.39
CA TYR A 151 -0.15 -15.48 1.52
C TYR A 151 -0.58 -16.15 0.22
N TYR A 152 -0.43 -15.46 -0.91
CA TYR A 152 -0.73 -16.04 -2.22
C TYR A 152 0.30 -17.10 -2.63
N GLY A 153 1.59 -16.85 -2.39
CA GLY A 153 2.68 -17.78 -2.70
C GLY A 153 2.58 -19.13 -1.98
N ALA A 154 1.77 -19.23 -0.92
CA ALA A 154 1.48 -20.49 -0.24
C ALA A 154 0.62 -21.47 -1.06
N GLY A 155 -0.03 -21.01 -2.15
CA GLY A 155 -0.73 -21.89 -3.10
C GLY A 155 -2.11 -22.39 -2.65
N TYR A 156 -2.67 -21.87 -1.55
CA TYR A 156 -3.97 -22.31 -1.02
C TYR A 156 -5.18 -21.59 -1.62
N VAL A 157 -4.99 -20.45 -2.29
CA VAL A 157 -6.08 -19.59 -2.75
C VAL A 157 -5.88 -19.22 -4.21
N ASP A 158 -6.88 -19.50 -5.04
CA ASP A 158 -6.83 -19.17 -6.46
C ASP A 158 -6.89 -17.65 -6.70
N LEU A 159 -6.24 -17.22 -7.78
CA LEU A 159 -6.17 -15.81 -8.18
C LEU A 159 -7.55 -15.12 -8.28
N PRO A 160 -8.59 -15.71 -8.91
CA PRO A 160 -9.90 -15.08 -8.98
C PRO A 160 -10.56 -14.87 -7.62
N VAL A 161 -10.29 -15.77 -6.66
CA VAL A 161 -10.79 -15.65 -5.28
C VAL A 161 -10.14 -14.46 -4.59
N ILE A 162 -8.83 -14.26 -4.77
CA ILE A 162 -8.13 -13.10 -4.22
C ILE A 162 -8.71 -11.80 -4.74
N PHE A 163 -8.90 -11.67 -6.05
CA PHE A 163 -9.48 -10.43 -6.62
C PHE A 163 -10.92 -10.21 -6.17
N LYS A 164 -11.74 -11.26 -6.09
CA LYS A 164 -13.11 -11.18 -5.57
C LYS A 164 -13.12 -10.71 -4.11
N MET A 165 -12.30 -11.33 -3.27
CA MET A 165 -12.18 -10.96 -1.86
C MET A 165 -11.61 -9.55 -1.70
N GLY A 166 -10.63 -9.17 -2.51
CA GLY A 166 -10.05 -7.83 -2.52
C GLY A 166 -11.08 -6.74 -2.83
N PHE A 167 -11.95 -6.99 -3.82
CA PHE A 167 -13.07 -6.08 -4.12
C PHE A 167 -14.08 -6.00 -2.97
N ILE A 168 -14.45 -7.14 -2.36
CA ILE A 168 -15.34 -7.17 -1.19
C ILE A 168 -14.73 -6.37 -0.03
N MET A 169 -13.44 -6.57 0.25
CA MET A 169 -12.72 -5.83 1.29
C MET A 169 -12.62 -4.35 0.99
N ALA A 170 -12.45 -3.94 -0.28
CA ALA A 170 -12.49 -2.54 -0.68
C ALA A 170 -13.84 -1.89 -0.35
N VAL A 171 -14.95 -2.56 -0.63
CA VAL A 171 -16.30 -2.08 -0.28
C VAL A 171 -16.50 -1.98 1.22
N ILE A 172 -16.13 -3.03 1.97
CA ILE A 172 -16.24 -3.05 3.44
C ILE A 172 -15.41 -1.91 4.06
N ASN A 173 -14.15 -1.75 3.63
CA ASN A 173 -13.29 -0.67 4.09
C ASN A 173 -13.87 0.70 3.75
N GLY A 174 -14.41 0.87 2.54
CA GLY A 174 -15.08 2.10 2.13
C GLY A 174 -16.26 2.47 3.04
N ILE A 175 -17.10 1.51 3.40
CA ILE A 175 -18.23 1.72 4.31
C ILE A 175 -17.76 2.06 5.72
N ILE A 176 -16.80 1.30 6.26
CA ILE A 176 -16.32 1.49 7.63
C ILE A 176 -15.61 2.84 7.77
N TRP A 177 -14.65 3.14 6.90
CA TRP A 177 -13.84 4.35 7.01
C TRP A 177 -14.56 5.59 6.49
N GLY A 178 -15.35 5.46 5.43
CA GLY A 178 -16.17 6.55 4.90
C GLY A 178 -17.35 6.89 5.81
N GLY A 179 -18.00 5.89 6.40
CA GLY A 179 -19.15 6.08 7.30
C GLY A 179 -18.74 6.29 8.75
N VAL A 180 -18.34 5.22 9.42
CA VAL A 180 -18.01 5.26 10.86
C VAL A 180 -16.76 6.11 11.12
N GLY A 181 -15.74 5.97 10.28
CA GLY A 181 -14.48 6.72 10.39
C GLY A 181 -14.69 8.23 10.27
N SER A 182 -15.52 8.69 9.32
CA SER A 182 -15.80 10.12 9.18
C SER A 182 -16.54 10.70 10.40
N LEU A 183 -17.56 9.99 10.91
CA LEU A 183 -18.25 10.38 12.14
C LEU A 183 -17.29 10.46 13.34
N TRP A 184 -16.40 9.47 13.46
CA TRP A 184 -15.39 9.44 14.52
C TRP A 184 -14.39 10.59 14.40
N TRP A 185 -13.91 10.90 13.21
CA TRP A 185 -13.00 12.02 12.98
C TRP A 185 -13.64 13.37 13.27
N LYS A 186 -14.93 13.53 12.99
CA LYS A 186 -15.70 14.70 13.39
C LYS A 186 -15.82 14.80 14.92
N PHE A 187 -16.09 13.69 15.60
CA PHE A 187 -16.13 13.66 17.07
C PHE A 187 -14.79 14.06 17.71
N LEU A 188 -13.68 13.65 17.10
CA LEU A 188 -12.32 14.03 17.53
C LEU A 188 -11.94 15.48 17.18
N GLY A 189 -12.80 16.23 16.45
CA GLY A 189 -12.51 17.61 16.04
C GLY A 189 -11.46 17.72 14.93
N LEU A 190 -11.30 16.69 14.09
CA LEU A 190 -10.38 16.72 12.95
C LEU A 190 -10.90 17.56 11.78
N TYR A 191 -12.20 17.86 11.77
CA TYR A 191 -12.87 18.80 10.88
C TYR A 191 -14.25 19.21 11.41
#